data_AF-A0AAV5AKV1-F1
#
_entry.id   AF-A0AAV5AKV1-F1
#
_cell.length_a   1.000
_cell.length_b   1.000
_cell.length_c   1.000
_cell.angle_alpha   90.00
_cell.angle_beta   90.00
_cell.angle_gamma   90.00
#
_symmetry.space_group_name_H-M   'P 1'
#
loop_
_entity.id
_entity.type
_entity.pdbx_description
1 polymer ?
#
loop_
_entity_poly.entity_id
_entity_poly.type
_entity_poly.pdbx_seq_one_letter_code
_entity_poly.pdbx_strand_id
1 'polypeptide(L)'
;MQKIIILAIFINIVGALRLDNQRNDGIHLAVGPQCGRLSGPVADVNAGLLPLQRYKTIVAFGDSYTDGGTRDGGSRAPAIVIPPNPKAGGRTTNGPVWVEDIGSDTGALVKDYAVGGAVTDAKLWPSKANASDFITQADGIGNLPKAANTIIEQVTLLTRPPTNARSFLVLDDYGRGTESVAGDAFKQQYYTGLYNLSRTIPGFKAAFVDFKTIWNGVLGPDPGYKAFGYASDGACTLNSSTTIGSCDDPEHTFYWIPG
;
A
#
# COMPACT_ATOMS: atom_id res chain seq x y z
N MET A 1 9.30 -6.75 15.04
CA MET A 1 8.41 -7.20 13.96
C MET A 1 8.08 -5.99 13.14
N GLN A 2 8.75 -5.81 11.99
CA GLN A 2 8.67 -4.57 11.23
C GLN A 2 7.28 -4.48 10.59
N LYS A 3 6.44 -3.62 11.17
CA LYS A 3 5.09 -3.35 10.69
C LYS A 3 5.16 -2.02 9.99
N ILE A 4 4.86 -1.98 8.69
CA ILE A 4 4.34 -0.75 8.10
C ILE A 4 2.97 -0.58 8.76
N ILE A 5 2.92 0.12 9.89
CA ILE A 5 1.68 0.48 10.56
C ILE A 5 0.97 1.50 9.66
N ILE A 6 0.22 1.00 8.68
CA ILE A 6 -0.86 1.77 8.08
C ILE A 6 -1.98 1.76 9.12
N LEU A 7 -1.88 2.66 10.11
CA LEU A 7 -3.02 2.98 10.94
C LEU A 7 -4.02 3.67 10.03
N ALA A 8 -4.96 2.89 9.48
CA ALA A 8 -6.14 3.43 8.82
C ALA A 8 -6.98 4.16 9.88
N ILE A 9 -6.62 5.42 10.15
CA ILE A 9 -7.39 6.29 11.03
C ILE A 9 -8.67 6.65 10.28
N PHE A 10 -9.72 5.85 10.50
CA PHE A 10 -11.08 6.30 10.25
C PHE A 10 -11.70 6.65 11.58
N ILE A 11 -11.71 7.95 11.89
CA ILE A 11 -12.45 8.49 13.03
C ILE A 11 -13.95 8.24 12.79
N ASN A 12 -14.55 7.39 13.64
CA ASN A 12 -15.81 7.70 14.32
C ASN A 12 -15.98 6.80 15.56
N ILE A 13 -15.62 7.38 16.72
CA ILE A 13 -16.20 7.19 18.06
C ILE A 13 -16.05 5.82 18.76
N VAL A 14 -15.21 5.85 19.80
CA VAL A 14 -15.26 5.15 21.11
C VAL A 14 -15.69 3.68 21.11
N GLY A 15 -14.70 2.78 21.28
CA GLY A 15 -14.96 1.43 21.74
C GLY A 15 -13.78 0.46 21.54
N ALA A 16 -13.19 0.06 22.67
CA ALA A 16 -12.21 -1.03 22.85
C ALA A 16 -10.73 -0.76 22.51
N LEU A 17 -10.09 -0.02 23.42
CA LEU A 17 -8.68 -0.22 23.81
C LEU A 17 -8.44 -1.69 24.18
N ARG A 18 -7.92 -2.52 23.27
CA ARG A 18 -7.13 -3.73 23.58
C ARG A 18 -6.33 -4.16 22.37
N LEU A 19 -5.15 -3.59 22.14
CA LEU A 19 -4.05 -4.21 21.36
C LEU A 19 -2.67 -3.51 21.50
N ASP A 20 -2.49 -2.56 22.43
CA ASP A 20 -1.43 -1.54 22.26
C ASP A 20 -0.08 -1.84 22.96
N ASN A 21 0.01 -2.83 23.85
CA ASN A 21 1.20 -2.95 24.72
C ASN A 21 2.32 -3.89 24.19
N GLN A 22 2.19 -4.43 22.98
CA GLN A 22 3.19 -5.35 22.36
C GLN A 22 3.70 -4.86 21.00
N ARG A 23 3.19 -3.73 20.48
CA ARG A 23 3.58 -3.18 19.16
C ARG A 23 4.27 -1.83 19.22
N ASN A 24 4.32 -1.19 20.38
CA ASN A 24 4.95 0.10 20.52
C ASN A 24 6.45 -0.08 20.76
N ASP A 25 7.20 -0.28 19.69
CA ASP A 25 8.67 -0.28 19.67
C ASP A 25 9.26 1.13 19.58
N GLY A 26 8.42 2.16 19.47
CA GLY A 26 8.83 3.55 19.27
C GLY A 26 8.47 4.07 17.88
N ILE A 27 8.12 3.21 16.92
CA ILE A 27 7.61 3.64 15.62
C ILE A 27 6.16 4.12 15.74
N HIS A 28 5.90 5.32 15.25
CA HIS A 28 4.58 5.96 15.33
C HIS A 28 4.35 6.95 14.17
N LEU A 29 3.08 7.32 13.99
CA LEU A 29 2.72 8.29 12.97
C LEU A 29 3.08 9.72 13.42
N ALA A 30 3.93 10.41 12.67
CA ALA A 30 4.29 11.80 12.93
C ALA A 30 3.52 12.82 12.06
N VAL A 31 2.87 12.35 10.97
CA VAL A 31 2.02 13.16 10.10
C VAL A 31 0.64 12.54 9.97
N GLY A 32 -0.42 13.33 10.17
CA GLY A 32 -1.78 12.86 9.95
C GLY A 32 -2.13 12.80 8.45
N PRO A 33 -3.11 11.95 8.06
CA PRO A 33 -3.64 11.97 6.70
C PRO A 33 -4.28 13.32 6.36
N GLN A 34 -4.17 13.77 5.12
CA GLN A 34 -4.80 14.99 4.63
C GLN A 34 -6.20 14.68 4.11
N CYS A 35 -7.17 14.62 5.03
CA CYS A 35 -8.53 14.23 4.69
C CYS A 35 -9.23 15.27 3.78
N GLY A 36 -9.65 14.84 2.60
CA GLY A 36 -10.43 15.62 1.64
C GLY A 36 -11.76 14.99 1.25
N ARG A 37 -12.26 15.37 0.08
CA ARG A 37 -13.49 14.82 -0.52
C ARG A 37 -13.11 14.05 -1.77
N LEU A 38 -13.84 12.97 -2.07
CA LEU A 38 -13.72 12.21 -3.32
C LEU A 38 -14.30 13.02 -4.49
N SER A 39 -13.79 14.23 -4.71
CA SER A 39 -14.16 15.20 -5.72
C SER A 39 -13.14 16.33 -5.66
N GLY A 40 -12.70 16.86 -6.80
CA GLY A 40 -11.68 17.92 -6.83
C GLY A 40 -10.25 17.37 -6.74
N PRO A 41 -9.31 18.11 -6.13
CA PRO A 41 -7.92 17.68 -5.98
C PRO A 41 -7.79 16.36 -5.22
N VAL A 42 -6.74 15.59 -5.54
CA VAL A 42 -6.36 14.37 -4.82
C VAL A 42 -6.15 14.67 -3.34
N ALA A 43 -6.70 13.82 -2.47
CA ALA A 43 -6.54 13.87 -1.03
C ALA A 43 -6.81 12.47 -0.44
N ASP A 44 -6.34 12.23 0.79
CA ASP A 44 -6.79 11.07 1.55
C ASP A 44 -8.30 11.17 1.77
N VAL A 45 -9.07 10.11 1.52
CA VAL A 45 -10.53 10.18 1.69
C VAL A 45 -11.12 8.84 2.09
N ASN A 46 -12.17 8.89 2.93
CA ASN A 46 -13.14 7.82 3.09
C ASN A 46 -14.50 8.26 2.54
N ALA A 47 -14.88 7.77 1.36
CA ALA A 47 -16.18 7.99 0.76
C ALA A 47 -17.11 6.79 1.00
N GLY A 48 -17.39 6.51 2.27
CA GLY A 48 -18.46 5.60 2.70
C GLY A 48 -18.05 4.16 2.98
N LEU A 49 -16.75 3.85 3.04
CA LEU A 49 -16.27 2.59 3.59
C LEU A 49 -16.69 2.49 5.07
N LEU A 50 -17.03 1.26 5.47
CA LEU A 50 -17.36 0.95 6.86
C LEU A 50 -16.08 0.86 7.71
N PRO A 51 -16.19 0.87 9.05
CA PRO A 51 -15.07 0.49 9.90
C PRO A 51 -14.48 -0.86 9.48
N LEU A 52 -13.14 -0.97 9.47
CA LEU A 52 -12.45 -2.12 8.87
C LEU A 52 -12.90 -3.48 9.46
N GLN A 53 -13.26 -3.51 10.75
CA GLN A 53 -13.75 -4.69 11.48
C GLN A 53 -15.07 -5.27 10.91
N ARG A 54 -15.78 -4.50 10.07
CA ARG A 54 -17.00 -4.92 9.38
C ARG A 54 -16.71 -5.79 8.16
N TYR A 55 -15.50 -5.70 7.58
CA TYR A 55 -15.10 -6.54 6.47
C TYR A 55 -14.56 -7.86 7.00
N LYS A 56 -15.14 -8.98 6.56
CA LYS A 56 -14.70 -10.34 6.97
C LYS A 56 -13.68 -10.94 6.02
N THR A 57 -13.60 -10.41 4.81
CA THR A 57 -12.64 -10.80 3.80
C THR A 57 -12.10 -9.56 3.13
N ILE A 58 -10.78 -9.50 2.97
CA ILE A 58 -10.07 -8.49 2.19
C ILE A 58 -9.50 -9.21 0.97
N VAL A 59 -9.79 -8.71 -0.23
CA VAL A 59 -9.20 -9.22 -1.47
C VAL A 59 -8.17 -8.19 -1.94
N ALA A 60 -6.92 -8.59 -2.02
CA ALA A 60 -5.80 -7.70 -2.32
C ALA A 60 -5.24 -8.00 -3.72
N PHE A 61 -4.98 -6.93 -4.46
CA PHE A 61 -4.28 -6.94 -5.74
C PHE A 61 -3.21 -5.86 -5.66
N GLY A 62 -2.06 -6.10 -6.28
CA GLY A 62 -0.95 -5.16 -6.24
C GLY A 62 0.36 -5.83 -6.61
N ASP A 63 1.43 -5.28 -6.07
CA ASP A 63 2.80 -5.64 -6.38
C ASP A 63 3.57 -6.07 -5.12
N SER A 64 4.88 -5.88 -5.07
CA SER A 64 5.69 -6.36 -3.95
C SER A 64 5.41 -5.68 -2.61
N TYR A 65 4.77 -4.51 -2.61
CA TYR A 65 4.32 -3.85 -1.38
C TYR A 65 3.14 -4.57 -0.72
N THR A 66 2.45 -5.44 -1.47
CA THR A 66 1.26 -6.18 -1.03
C THR A 66 1.41 -7.71 -1.15
N ASP A 67 2.38 -8.22 -1.93
CA ASP A 67 2.62 -9.65 -2.14
C ASP A 67 3.07 -10.36 -0.85
N GLY A 68 2.16 -11.14 -0.29
CA GLY A 68 2.38 -12.00 0.87
C GLY A 68 3.11 -13.32 0.58
N GLY A 69 3.68 -13.51 -0.60
CA GLY A 69 4.39 -14.73 -1.02
C GLY A 69 3.48 -15.87 -1.49
N THR A 70 2.15 -15.72 -1.44
CA THR A 70 1.17 -16.67 -1.98
C THR A 70 0.10 -15.90 -2.75
N ARG A 71 -0.02 -16.18 -4.05
CA ARG A 71 -0.63 -15.26 -5.05
C ARG A 71 -1.96 -15.77 -5.63
N ASP A 72 -2.55 -16.79 -5.01
CA ASP A 72 -3.78 -17.46 -5.45
C ASP A 72 -4.95 -17.26 -4.48
N GLY A 73 -4.80 -16.36 -3.48
CA GLY A 73 -5.76 -16.17 -2.40
C GLY A 73 -5.75 -17.29 -1.35
N GLY A 74 -4.75 -18.18 -1.39
CA GLY A 74 -4.56 -19.27 -0.45
C GLY A 74 -3.96 -18.86 0.90
N SER A 75 -3.66 -19.87 1.72
CA SER A 75 -2.91 -19.68 2.97
C SER A 75 -1.45 -19.37 2.69
N ARG A 76 -0.87 -18.46 3.46
CA ARG A 76 0.52 -18.03 3.30
C ARG A 76 1.44 -18.79 4.24
N ALA A 77 2.70 -18.91 3.84
CA ALA A 77 3.77 -19.26 4.77
C ALA A 77 3.91 -18.19 5.88
N PRO A 78 4.40 -18.56 7.07
CA PRO A 78 4.76 -17.58 8.10
C PRO A 78 5.74 -16.53 7.57
N ALA A 79 5.54 -15.27 7.95
CA ALA A 79 6.43 -14.17 7.59
C ALA A 79 7.69 -14.18 8.46
N ILE A 80 8.58 -15.14 8.19
CA ILE A 80 9.85 -15.33 8.91
C ILE A 80 11.01 -15.27 7.91
N VAL A 81 12.04 -14.49 8.26
CA VAL A 81 13.31 -14.44 7.52
C VAL A 81 14.10 -15.72 7.80
N ILE A 82 14.51 -16.41 6.74
CA ILE A 82 15.42 -17.56 6.81
C ILE A 82 16.69 -17.18 6.06
N PRO A 83 17.77 -16.79 6.76
CA PRO A 83 19.03 -16.40 6.13
C PRO A 83 19.59 -17.47 5.19
N PRO A 84 20.27 -17.07 4.09
CA PRO A 84 20.61 -15.70 3.75
C PRO A 84 19.47 -14.94 3.06
N ASN A 85 18.31 -15.55 2.80
CA ASN A 85 17.25 -14.89 2.04
C ASN A 85 16.61 -13.75 2.87
N PRO A 86 16.63 -12.47 2.41
CA PRO A 86 16.04 -11.38 3.15
C PRO A 86 14.51 -11.36 3.08
N LYS A 87 13.88 -12.20 2.25
CA LYS A 87 12.44 -12.22 2.04
C LYS A 87 11.73 -13.11 3.04
N ALA A 88 11.01 -12.51 3.98
CA ALA A 88 10.30 -13.24 5.02
C ALA A 88 9.12 -14.01 4.42
N GLY A 89 9.15 -15.35 4.47
CA GLY A 89 8.07 -16.18 3.92
C GLY A 89 7.68 -15.83 2.47
N GLY A 90 8.60 -15.29 1.67
CA GLY A 90 8.36 -14.86 0.29
C GLY A 90 7.97 -13.38 0.10
N ARG A 91 7.74 -12.60 1.16
CA ARG A 91 7.47 -11.14 1.06
C ARG A 91 8.73 -10.37 0.67
N THR A 92 8.61 -9.26 -0.06
CA THR A 92 9.73 -8.31 -0.28
C THR A 92 9.93 -7.40 0.94
N THR A 93 9.93 -7.99 2.13
CA THR A 93 10.18 -7.36 3.43
C THR A 93 10.66 -8.43 4.42
N ASN A 94 11.09 -8.05 5.63
CA ASN A 94 11.48 -8.96 6.72
C ASN A 94 10.31 -9.38 7.63
N GLY A 95 9.08 -8.96 7.32
CA GLY A 95 7.89 -9.25 8.11
C GLY A 95 6.62 -9.40 7.25
N PRO A 96 5.44 -9.33 7.88
CA PRO A 96 4.18 -9.22 7.16
C PRO A 96 4.12 -7.93 6.34
N VAL A 97 3.41 -7.94 5.21
CA VAL A 97 3.06 -6.71 4.48
C VAL A 97 1.84 -6.03 5.13
N TRP A 98 1.60 -4.75 4.80
CA TRP A 98 0.55 -3.92 5.42
C TRP A 98 -0.84 -4.57 5.45
N VAL A 99 -1.23 -5.28 4.38
CA VAL A 99 -2.56 -5.89 4.29
C VAL A 99 -2.72 -7.08 5.25
N GLU A 100 -1.63 -7.75 5.60
CA GLU A 100 -1.62 -8.82 6.60
C GLU A 100 -1.81 -8.24 8.01
N ASP A 101 -1.22 -7.08 8.30
CA ASP A 101 -1.47 -6.37 9.56
C ASP A 101 -2.93 -5.94 9.69
N ILE A 102 -3.56 -5.45 8.61
CA ILE A 102 -5.01 -5.18 8.63
C ILE A 102 -5.80 -6.45 8.91
N GLY A 103 -5.46 -7.58 8.28
CA GLY A 103 -6.08 -8.87 8.55
C GLY A 103 -5.94 -9.28 10.02
N SER A 104 -4.74 -9.16 10.58
CA SER A 104 -4.46 -9.45 11.99
C SER A 104 -5.24 -8.56 12.94
N ASP A 105 -5.43 -7.28 12.61
CA ASP A 105 -6.06 -6.29 13.50
C ASP A 105 -7.58 -6.37 13.50
N THR A 106 -8.14 -6.82 12.39
CA THR A 106 -9.59 -6.87 12.17
C THR A 106 -10.17 -8.29 12.31
N GLY A 107 -9.31 -9.31 12.25
CA GLY A 107 -9.70 -10.71 12.11
C GLY A 107 -10.26 -11.05 10.72
N ALA A 108 -10.06 -10.19 9.71
CA ALA A 108 -10.49 -10.46 8.35
C ALA A 108 -9.58 -11.49 7.66
N LEU A 109 -10.19 -12.34 6.84
CA LEU A 109 -9.44 -13.24 5.96
C LEU A 109 -8.83 -12.43 4.80
N VAL A 110 -7.51 -12.48 4.64
CA VAL A 110 -6.83 -11.82 3.52
C VAL A 110 -6.63 -12.79 2.36
N LYS A 111 -7.30 -12.53 1.26
CA LYS A 111 -7.17 -13.20 -0.04
C LYS A 111 -6.26 -12.37 -0.95
N ASP A 112 -5.00 -12.77 -1.05
CA ASP A 112 -4.01 -12.00 -1.80
C ASP A 112 -3.68 -12.60 -3.15
N TYR A 113 -3.74 -11.73 -4.14
CA TYR A 113 -3.45 -11.95 -5.54
C TYR A 113 -2.39 -10.96 -6.05
N ALA A 114 -1.76 -10.19 -5.15
CA ALA A 114 -0.62 -9.35 -5.49
C ALA A 114 0.58 -10.19 -5.92
N VAL A 115 1.35 -9.64 -6.86
CA VAL A 115 2.50 -10.32 -7.45
C VAL A 115 3.66 -9.33 -7.46
N GLY A 116 4.75 -9.64 -6.75
CA GLY A 116 5.96 -8.81 -6.80
C GLY A 116 6.42 -8.54 -8.23
N GLY A 117 6.67 -7.27 -8.56
CA GLY A 117 7.01 -6.83 -9.93
C GLY A 117 5.80 -6.61 -10.85
N ALA A 118 4.57 -6.59 -10.32
CA ALA A 118 3.39 -6.27 -11.11
C ALA A 118 3.33 -4.77 -11.46
N VAL A 119 2.88 -4.51 -12.69
CA VAL A 119 2.52 -3.18 -13.19
C VAL A 119 1.01 -3.11 -13.44
N THR A 120 0.48 -1.90 -13.71
CA THR A 120 -0.97 -1.71 -13.98
C THR A 120 -1.43 -2.46 -15.23
N ASP A 121 -0.58 -2.54 -16.26
CA ASP A 121 -0.80 -3.34 -17.46
C ASP A 121 0.52 -3.81 -18.07
N ALA A 122 0.77 -5.12 -18.08
CA ALA A 122 1.97 -5.71 -18.67
C ALA A 122 2.17 -5.34 -20.15
N LYS A 123 1.11 -5.02 -20.90
CA LYS A 123 1.19 -4.58 -22.30
C LYS A 123 1.72 -3.16 -22.44
N LEU A 124 1.48 -2.30 -21.44
CA LEU A 124 2.02 -0.95 -21.41
C LEU A 124 3.49 -0.94 -20.98
N TRP A 125 3.95 -1.91 -20.18
CA TRP A 125 5.36 -2.08 -19.82
C TRP A 125 5.88 -3.52 -20.06
N PRO A 126 6.04 -3.95 -21.31
CA PRO A 126 6.45 -5.33 -21.61
C PRO A 126 7.84 -5.67 -21.05
N SER A 127 8.74 -4.68 -20.90
CA SER A 127 10.06 -4.86 -20.30
C SER A 127 10.08 -4.83 -18.78
N LYS A 128 9.01 -4.36 -18.13
CA LYS A 128 8.89 -4.25 -16.65
C LYS A 128 7.86 -5.20 -16.04
N ALA A 129 7.05 -5.86 -16.87
CA ALA A 129 5.90 -6.67 -16.48
C ALA A 129 6.14 -7.75 -15.42
N ASN A 130 7.40 -8.18 -15.22
CA ASN A 130 7.80 -9.18 -14.21
C ASN A 130 9.02 -8.76 -13.40
N ALA A 131 9.43 -7.49 -13.49
CA ALA A 131 10.72 -7.02 -13.00
C ALA A 131 10.63 -5.70 -12.24
N SER A 132 9.46 -5.05 -12.17
CA SER A 132 9.37 -3.76 -11.53
C SER A 132 7.98 -3.51 -10.94
N ASP A 133 7.95 -3.05 -9.69
CA ASP A 133 6.73 -2.69 -8.99
C ASP A 133 6.07 -1.45 -9.59
N PHE A 134 4.81 -1.20 -9.22
CA PHE A 134 4.00 -0.09 -9.71
C PHE A 134 4.73 1.25 -9.63
N ILE A 135 5.43 1.47 -8.52
CA ILE A 135 6.19 2.67 -8.20
C ILE A 135 7.23 3.06 -9.27
N THR A 136 7.71 2.09 -10.05
CA THR A 136 8.75 2.27 -11.09
C THR A 136 8.20 2.62 -12.47
N GLN A 137 6.88 2.76 -12.62
CA GLN A 137 6.23 3.12 -13.89
C GLN A 137 6.56 4.56 -14.35
N ALA A 138 7.20 5.37 -13.50
CA ALA A 138 7.56 6.77 -13.74
C ALA A 138 8.42 7.01 -14.99
N ASP A 139 9.24 6.05 -15.44
CA ASP A 139 10.05 6.20 -16.66
C ASP A 139 9.20 6.23 -17.94
N GLY A 140 7.92 5.82 -17.86
CA GLY A 140 6.99 5.73 -18.98
C GLY A 140 5.92 6.81 -18.96
N ILE A 141 6.28 8.08 -18.79
CA ILE A 141 5.33 9.21 -18.66
C ILE A 141 4.18 9.17 -19.69
N GLY A 142 4.47 8.81 -20.94
CA GLY A 142 3.45 8.70 -22.00
C GLY A 142 2.39 7.60 -21.79
N ASN A 143 2.69 6.59 -20.97
CA ASN A 143 1.78 5.50 -20.62
C ASN A 143 0.96 5.80 -19.36
N LEU A 144 1.33 6.77 -18.53
CA LEU A 144 0.65 7.06 -17.28
C LEU A 144 -0.86 7.34 -17.46
N PRO A 145 -1.32 8.11 -18.47
CA PRO A 145 -2.76 8.28 -18.67
C PRO A 145 -3.50 6.97 -18.99
N LYS A 146 -2.85 6.02 -19.69
CA LYS A 146 -3.41 4.70 -19.97
C LYS A 146 -3.41 3.84 -18.70
N ALA A 147 -2.33 3.91 -17.92
CA ALA A 147 -2.20 3.27 -16.61
C ALA A 147 -3.37 3.63 -15.68
N ALA A 148 -3.68 4.93 -15.57
CA ALA A 148 -4.77 5.43 -14.72
C ALA A 148 -6.12 4.89 -15.19
N ASN A 149 -6.35 4.86 -16.50
CA ASN A 149 -7.57 4.26 -17.05
C ASN A 149 -7.65 2.76 -16.76
N THR A 150 -6.55 2.02 -16.87
CA THR A 150 -6.53 0.60 -16.53
C THR A 150 -6.94 0.34 -15.09
N ILE A 151 -6.47 1.16 -14.12
CA ILE A 151 -6.90 1.04 -12.72
C ILE A 151 -8.44 1.16 -12.61
N ILE A 152 -9.03 2.15 -13.29
CA ILE A 152 -10.48 2.36 -13.29
C ILE A 152 -11.23 1.24 -13.99
N GLU A 153 -10.70 0.70 -15.08
CA GLU A 153 -11.26 -0.45 -15.78
C GLU A 153 -11.24 -1.70 -14.89
N GLN A 154 -10.16 -1.95 -14.13
CA GLN A 154 -10.08 -3.06 -13.18
C GLN A 154 -11.05 -2.90 -12.01
N VAL A 155 -11.13 -1.70 -11.41
CA VAL A 155 -12.14 -1.40 -10.38
C VAL A 155 -13.55 -1.62 -10.94
N THR A 156 -13.82 -1.13 -12.14
CA THR A 156 -15.12 -1.31 -12.82
C THR A 156 -15.41 -2.79 -13.06
N LEU A 157 -14.43 -3.57 -13.50
CA LEU A 157 -14.57 -5.02 -13.70
C LEU A 157 -14.98 -5.72 -12.39
N LEU A 158 -14.34 -5.38 -11.27
CA LEU A 158 -14.66 -5.96 -9.96
C LEU A 158 -16.08 -5.61 -9.48
N THR A 159 -16.69 -4.52 -9.97
CA THR A 159 -18.09 -4.20 -9.65
C THR A 159 -19.11 -5.09 -10.36
N ARG A 160 -18.70 -5.82 -11.41
CA ARG A 160 -19.57 -6.64 -12.24
C ARG A 160 -19.71 -8.06 -11.66
N PRO A 161 -20.75 -8.82 -12.05
CA PRO A 161 -20.83 -10.24 -11.73
C PRO A 161 -19.61 -11.01 -12.23
N PRO A 162 -19.15 -12.05 -11.49
CA PRO A 162 -19.73 -12.57 -10.25
C PRO A 162 -19.28 -11.82 -8.98
N THR A 163 -18.24 -10.99 -9.05
CA THR A 163 -17.61 -10.36 -7.88
C THR A 163 -18.54 -9.37 -7.18
N ASN A 164 -19.23 -8.52 -7.95
CA ASN A 164 -20.18 -7.52 -7.43
C ASN A 164 -19.60 -6.64 -6.30
N ALA A 165 -18.30 -6.32 -6.35
CA ALA A 165 -17.65 -5.52 -5.32
C ALA A 165 -18.22 -4.10 -5.26
N ARG A 166 -18.30 -3.55 -4.05
CA ARG A 166 -18.86 -2.21 -3.76
C ARG A 166 -18.02 -1.40 -2.78
N SER A 167 -16.95 -1.95 -2.25
CA SER A 167 -16.07 -1.31 -1.28
C SER A 167 -14.64 -1.48 -1.75
N PHE A 168 -13.98 -0.37 -2.03
CA PHE A 168 -12.62 -0.33 -2.56
C PHE A 168 -11.75 0.54 -1.68
N LEU A 169 -10.60 0.03 -1.26
CA LEU A 169 -9.49 0.83 -0.74
C LEU A 169 -8.46 0.89 -1.86
N VAL A 170 -8.19 2.10 -2.36
CA VAL A 170 -7.23 2.33 -3.44
C VAL A 170 -6.05 3.11 -2.85
N LEU A 171 -4.84 2.63 -3.08
CA LEU A 171 -3.62 3.24 -2.60
C LEU A 171 -2.88 3.84 -3.79
N ASP A 172 -2.36 5.06 -3.62
CA ASP A 172 -1.36 5.64 -4.50
C ASP A 172 -0.01 5.65 -3.82
N ASP A 173 0.98 5.00 -4.43
CA ASP A 173 2.39 5.00 -4.03
C ASP A 173 3.29 5.57 -5.13
N TYR A 174 2.74 6.35 -6.08
CA TYR A 174 3.51 6.89 -7.20
C TYR A 174 4.72 7.69 -6.70
N GLY A 175 5.89 7.41 -7.31
CA GLY A 175 7.07 8.25 -7.20
C GLY A 175 7.88 8.09 -5.91
N ARG A 176 7.45 7.28 -4.92
CA ARG A 176 8.24 7.03 -3.68
C ARG A 176 8.66 8.30 -2.96
N GLY A 177 7.78 9.31 -2.90
CA GLY A 177 8.10 10.65 -2.37
C GLY A 177 8.71 11.62 -3.40
N THR A 178 8.90 11.20 -4.65
CA THR A 178 9.24 12.08 -5.77
C THR A 178 7.99 12.55 -6.49
N GLU A 179 7.80 13.86 -6.56
CA GLU A 179 6.66 14.48 -7.23
C GLU A 179 6.99 14.87 -8.66
N SER A 180 6.02 14.72 -9.56
CA SER A 180 6.11 15.26 -10.91
C SER A 180 4.74 15.62 -11.42
N VAL A 181 4.66 16.60 -12.34
CA VAL A 181 3.41 17.01 -12.98
C VAL A 181 2.70 15.82 -13.63
N ALA A 182 3.46 14.91 -14.24
CA ALA A 182 2.91 13.71 -14.86
C ALA A 182 2.35 12.71 -13.84
N GLY A 183 3.04 12.55 -12.71
CA GLY A 183 2.58 11.76 -11.57
C GLY A 183 1.29 12.30 -10.98
N ASP A 184 1.24 13.59 -10.69
CA ASP A 184 0.04 14.22 -10.14
C ASP A 184 -1.14 14.15 -11.11
N ALA A 185 -0.90 14.31 -12.41
CA ALA A 185 -1.93 14.13 -13.43
C ALA A 185 -2.44 12.67 -13.48
N PHE A 186 -1.55 11.70 -13.34
CA PHE A 186 -1.89 10.29 -13.22
C PHE A 186 -2.78 10.01 -12.02
N LYS A 187 -2.38 10.45 -10.82
CA LYS A 187 -3.18 10.35 -9.58
C LYS A 187 -4.56 10.97 -9.74
N GLN A 188 -4.59 12.20 -10.24
CA GLN A 188 -5.83 12.95 -10.45
C GLN A 188 -6.79 12.22 -11.39
N GLN A 189 -6.28 11.56 -12.42
CA GLN A 189 -7.11 10.88 -13.42
C GLN A 189 -7.90 9.73 -12.81
N TYR A 190 -7.26 8.81 -12.08
CA TYR A 190 -8.01 7.70 -11.47
C TYR A 190 -8.70 8.12 -10.16
N TYR A 191 -8.25 9.16 -9.45
CA TYR A 191 -9.05 9.77 -8.38
C TYR A 191 -10.41 10.29 -8.89
N THR A 192 -10.38 11.00 -10.03
CA THR A 192 -11.59 11.46 -10.74
C THR A 192 -12.43 10.29 -11.25
N GLY A 193 -11.79 9.21 -11.72
CA GLY A 193 -12.46 7.97 -12.09
C GLY A 193 -13.24 7.34 -10.94
N LEU A 194 -12.64 7.24 -9.75
CA LEU A 194 -13.31 6.75 -8.54
C LEU A 194 -14.51 7.62 -8.14
N TYR A 195 -14.38 8.94 -8.24
CA TYR A 195 -15.52 9.84 -8.07
C TYR A 195 -16.64 9.53 -9.05
N ASN A 196 -16.34 9.41 -10.35
CA ASN A 196 -17.34 9.11 -11.37
C ASN A 196 -18.04 7.76 -11.12
N LEU A 197 -17.30 6.73 -10.69
CA LEU A 197 -17.88 5.44 -10.29
C LEU A 197 -18.82 5.58 -9.09
N SER A 198 -18.47 6.40 -8.09
CA SER A 198 -19.34 6.67 -6.93
C SER A 198 -20.67 7.34 -7.30
N ARG A 199 -20.72 8.04 -8.44
CA ARG A 199 -21.93 8.70 -8.95
C ARG A 199 -22.76 7.79 -9.85
N THR A 200 -22.15 6.77 -10.44
CA THR A 200 -22.77 5.95 -11.49
C THR A 200 -23.15 4.54 -11.03
N ILE A 201 -22.45 4.00 -10.03
CA ILE A 201 -22.68 2.65 -9.52
C ILE A 201 -23.36 2.72 -8.14
N PRO A 202 -24.62 2.26 -8.01
CA PRO A 202 -25.31 2.23 -6.74
C PRO A 202 -24.53 1.43 -5.68
N GLY A 203 -24.36 2.05 -4.50
CA GLY A 203 -23.67 1.46 -3.36
C GLY A 203 -22.14 1.42 -3.48
N PHE A 204 -21.55 2.00 -4.53
CA PHE A 204 -20.09 2.11 -4.65
C PHE A 204 -19.51 3.01 -3.56
N LYS A 205 -18.48 2.50 -2.89
CA LYS A 205 -17.75 3.15 -1.81
C LYS A 205 -16.27 3.02 -2.10
N ALA A 206 -15.55 4.11 -1.95
CA ALA A 206 -14.10 4.12 -2.11
C ALA A 206 -13.44 4.85 -0.96
N ALA A 207 -12.29 4.37 -0.54
CA ALA A 207 -11.28 5.18 0.12
C ALA A 207 -10.06 5.29 -0.79
N PHE A 208 -9.39 6.43 -0.70
CA PHE A 208 -8.15 6.70 -1.38
C PHE A 208 -7.10 7.12 -0.35
N VAL A 209 -5.89 6.58 -0.48
CA VAL A 209 -4.75 6.93 0.37
C VAL A 209 -3.66 7.48 -0.53
N ASP A 210 -3.25 8.72 -0.30
CA ASP A 210 -2.12 9.35 -0.98
C ASP A 210 -0.85 9.13 -0.14
N PHE A 211 -0.06 8.12 -0.48
CA PHE A 211 1.14 7.82 0.28
C PHE A 211 2.20 8.93 0.20
N LYS A 212 2.09 9.87 -0.74
CA LYS A 212 2.89 11.09 -0.76
C LYS A 212 2.97 11.74 0.62
N THR A 213 1.87 11.79 1.37
CA THR A 213 1.83 12.40 2.71
C THR A 213 2.82 11.74 3.67
N ILE A 214 2.83 10.40 3.72
CA ILE A 214 3.70 9.64 4.62
C ILE A 214 5.14 9.67 4.10
N TRP A 215 5.36 9.45 2.81
CA TRP A 215 6.69 9.47 2.22
C TRP A 215 7.37 10.83 2.38
N ASN A 216 6.67 11.93 2.09
CA ASN A 216 7.21 13.27 2.28
C ASN A 216 7.47 13.58 3.75
N GLY A 217 6.62 13.08 4.65
CA GLY A 217 6.84 13.24 6.08
C GLY A 217 8.11 12.52 6.57
N VAL A 218 8.33 11.28 6.12
CA VAL A 218 9.49 10.47 6.54
C VAL A 218 10.78 10.90 5.85
N LEU A 219 10.77 11.07 4.52
CA LEU A 219 11.96 11.36 3.72
C LEU A 219 12.26 12.86 3.60
N GLY A 220 11.29 13.72 3.92
CA GLY A 220 11.47 15.16 3.94
C GLY A 220 12.14 15.67 5.20
N PRO A 221 12.48 16.97 5.24
CA PRO A 221 13.09 17.59 6.41
C PRO A 221 12.10 17.84 7.56
N ASP A 222 10.79 17.78 7.31
CA ASP A 222 9.73 18.06 8.28
C ASP A 222 8.57 17.06 8.14
N PRO A 223 8.27 16.24 9.16
CA PRO A 223 8.96 16.15 10.44
C PRO A 223 10.24 15.28 10.38
N GLY A 224 10.46 14.55 9.28
CA GLY A 224 11.60 13.66 9.04
C GLY A 224 11.50 12.33 9.78
N TYR A 225 12.26 11.33 9.30
CA TYR A 225 12.15 9.93 9.75
C TYR A 225 12.28 9.74 11.28
N LYS A 226 13.09 10.57 11.95
CA LYS A 226 13.26 10.51 13.42
C LYS A 226 11.97 10.83 14.18
N ALA A 227 11.13 11.71 13.63
CA ALA A 227 9.86 12.04 14.25
C ALA A 227 8.88 10.85 14.21
N PHE A 228 9.05 9.93 13.26
CA PHE A 228 8.29 8.68 13.21
C PHE A 228 8.90 7.58 14.09
N GLY A 229 10.02 7.85 14.76
CA GLY A 229 10.76 6.89 15.58
C GLY A 229 11.84 6.10 14.84
N TYR A 230 12.05 6.33 13.54
CA TYR A 230 13.11 5.65 12.80
C TYR A 230 14.50 6.18 13.20
N ALA A 231 15.48 5.28 13.21
CA ALA A 231 16.90 5.57 13.34
C ALA A 231 17.56 5.88 11.98
N SER A 232 16.99 5.38 10.88
CA SER A 232 17.46 5.62 9.51
C SER A 232 16.31 5.60 8.50
N ASP A 233 16.41 6.46 7.48
CA ASP A 233 15.58 6.50 6.27
C ASP A 233 16.13 5.64 5.11
N GLY A 234 17.27 4.97 5.32
CA GLY A 234 17.92 4.09 4.36
C GLY A 234 17.38 2.66 4.35
N ALA A 235 18.01 1.82 3.54
CA ALA A 235 17.76 0.38 3.51
C ALA A 235 18.64 -0.38 4.50
N CYS A 236 18.05 -1.34 5.21
CA CYS A 236 18.77 -2.18 6.15
C CYS A 236 19.63 -3.24 5.44
N THR A 237 19.17 -3.83 4.34
CA THR A 237 19.97 -4.78 3.53
C THR A 237 20.71 -4.09 2.40
N LEU A 238 21.78 -4.74 1.91
CA LEU A 238 22.54 -4.27 0.75
C LEU A 238 21.82 -4.50 -0.58
N ASN A 239 20.94 -5.49 -0.64
CA ASN A 239 20.16 -5.86 -1.82
C ASN A 239 19.02 -6.83 -1.44
N SER A 240 18.24 -7.26 -2.44
CA SER A 240 17.10 -8.16 -2.29
C SER A 240 17.46 -9.66 -2.26
N SER A 241 18.75 -10.01 -2.28
CA SER A 241 19.23 -11.40 -2.42
C SER A 241 19.89 -11.96 -1.15
N THR A 242 20.35 -11.10 -0.23
CA THR A 242 21.04 -11.57 0.98
C THR A 242 20.78 -10.71 2.23
N THR A 243 20.74 -11.34 3.40
CA THR A 243 20.79 -10.68 4.72
C THR A 243 22.23 -10.42 5.19
N ILE A 244 23.24 -10.91 4.47
CA ILE A 244 24.64 -10.67 4.83
C ILE A 244 24.93 -9.17 4.70
N GLY A 245 25.39 -8.57 5.79
CA GLY A 245 25.63 -7.13 5.87
C GLY A 245 24.37 -6.29 6.12
N SER A 246 23.27 -6.90 6.58
CA SER A 246 22.12 -6.13 7.06
C SER A 246 22.47 -5.30 8.29
N CYS A 247 21.76 -4.20 8.50
CA CYS A 247 21.84 -3.39 9.71
C CYS A 247 21.46 -4.19 10.98
N ASP A 248 21.94 -3.71 12.14
CA ASP A 248 21.69 -4.36 13.44
C ASP A 248 20.26 -4.11 13.97
N ASP A 249 19.62 -3.03 13.52
CA ASP A 249 18.29 -2.60 13.96
C ASP A 249 17.32 -2.41 12.77
N PRO A 250 16.87 -3.52 12.15
CA PRO A 250 15.94 -3.45 11.03
C PRO A 250 14.59 -2.83 11.41
N GLU A 251 14.18 -2.97 12.68
CA GLU A 251 12.88 -2.53 13.18
C GLU A 251 12.75 -1.00 13.17
N HIS A 252 13.86 -0.29 13.38
CA HIS A 252 13.91 1.18 13.34
C HIS A 252 14.54 1.72 12.05
N THR A 253 14.59 0.93 10.98
CA THR A 253 15.06 1.38 9.66
C THR A 253 13.89 1.44 8.68
N PHE A 254 13.73 2.54 7.94
CA PHE A 254 12.54 2.75 7.12
C PHE A 254 12.40 1.74 5.98
N TYR A 255 13.49 1.42 5.28
CA TYR A 255 13.48 0.38 4.24
C TYR A 255 14.17 -0.89 4.73
N TRP A 256 13.56 -2.04 4.46
CA TRP A 256 14.26 -3.32 4.64
C TRP A 256 15.19 -3.61 3.46
N ILE A 257 14.62 -3.71 2.25
CA ILE A 257 15.33 -3.94 0.99
C ILE A 257 15.42 -2.62 0.21
N PRO A 258 16.57 -2.30 -0.42
CA PRO A 258 16.66 -1.14 -1.29
C PRO A 258 15.77 -1.34 -2.54
N GLY A 259 15.01 -0.31 -2.91
CA GLY A 259 14.12 -0.33 -4.07
C GLY A 259 14.63 0.45 -5.27
#